data_AF-J7LYB7-F1
#
_entry.id   AF-J7LYB7-F1
#
_cell.length_a   1.000
_cell.length_b   1.000
_cell.length_c   1.000
_cell.angle_alpha   90.00
_cell.angle_beta   90.00
_cell.angle_gamma   90.00
#
_symmetry.space_group_name_H-M   'P 1'
#
loop_
_entity.id
_entity.type
_entity.pdbx_description
1 polymer ?
#
loop_
_entity_poly.entity_id
_entity_poly.type
_entity_poly.pdbx_seq_one_letter_code
_entity_poly.pdbx_strand_id
1 'polypeptide(L)' 'MKKLLSWGAVGLLTSALLDPLIYSMLEKPIPWLRDILMGAGGCVCFYLLIRFRNEL' A
#
# COMPACT_ATOMS: atom_id res chain seq x y z
N MET A 1 -5.91 10.18 -14.52
CA MET A 1 -4.87 9.46 -13.74
C MET A 1 -5.19 9.28 -12.25
N LYS A 2 -6.07 10.08 -11.63
CA LYS A 2 -6.44 9.96 -10.20
C LYS A 2 -6.94 8.58 -9.77
N LYS A 3 -7.71 7.88 -10.61
CA LYS A 3 -8.22 6.52 -10.30
C LYS A 3 -7.11 5.49 -10.11
N LEU A 4 -6.06 5.56 -10.93
CA LEU A 4 -4.97 4.57 -10.90
C LEU A 4 -4.06 4.78 -9.69
N LEU A 5 -3.75 6.05 -9.35
CA LEU A 5 -3.08 6.37 -8.09
C LEU A 5 -3.94 6.02 -6.86
N SER A 6 -5.25 6.22 -6.92
CA SER A 6 -6.17 5.89 -5.82
C SER A 6 -6.24 4.38 -5.60
N TRP A 7 -6.35 3.60 -6.68
CA TRP A 7 -6.28 2.15 -6.62
C TRP A 7 -4.92 1.67 -6.10
N GLY A 8 -3.82 2.27 -6.55
CA GLY A 8 -2.48 1.96 -6.06
C GLY A 8 -2.32 2.26 -4.56
N ALA A 9 -2.74 3.45 -4.11
CA ALA A 9 -2.66 3.84 -2.70
C ALA A 9 -3.50 2.90 -1.82
N VAL A 10 -4.76 2.67 -2.17
CA VAL A 10 -5.65 1.80 -1.38
C VAL A 10 -5.17 0.36 -1.40
N GLY A 11 -4.86 -0.19 -2.57
CA GLY A 11 -4.43 -1.58 -2.73
C GLY A 11 -3.11 -1.89 -2.02
N LEU A 12 -2.10 -1.03 -2.17
CA LEU A 12 -0.81 -1.24 -1.50
C LEU A 12 -0.92 -1.11 0.02
N LEU A 13 -1.72 -0.17 0.52
CA LEU A 13 -1.94 -0.01 1.96
C LEU A 13 -2.75 -1.17 2.55
N THR A 14 -3.81 -1.63 1.86
CA THR A 14 -4.60 -2.76 2.34
C THR A 14 -3.80 -4.05 2.30
N SER A 15 -3.03 -4.31 1.25
CA SER A 15 -2.14 -5.47 1.19
C SER A 15 -1.08 -5.42 2.29
N ALA A 16 -0.43 -4.29 2.53
CA ALA A 16 0.54 -4.14 3.61
C ALA A 16 -0.03 -4.46 5.01
N LEU A 17 -1.35 -4.31 5.20
CA LEU A 17 -2.04 -4.63 6.44
C LEU A 17 -2.55 -6.08 6.49
N LEU A 18 -3.11 -6.57 5.38
CA LEU A 18 -3.69 -7.92 5.30
C LEU A 18 -2.64 -9.01 5.17
N ASP A 19 -1.55 -8.78 4.45
CA ASP A 19 -0.49 -9.77 4.26
C ASP A 19 0.06 -10.32 5.59
N PRO A 20 0.54 -9.49 6.54
CA PRO A 20 1.04 -10.01 7.81
C PRO A 20 -0.04 -10.75 8.61
N LEU A 21 -1.31 -10.33 8.52
CA LEU A 21 -2.45 -11.02 9.13
C LEU A 21 -2.65 -12.42 8.52
N ILE A 22 -2.61 -12.54 7.20
CA ILE A 22 -2.76 -13.83 6.49
C ILE A 22 -1.58 -14.75 6.81
N TYR A 23 -0.34 -14.25 6.76
CA TYR A 23 0.85 -15.04 7.10
C TYR A 23 0.84 -15.51 8.55
N SER A 24 0.31 -14.69 9.48
CA SER A 24 0.14 -15.08 10.88
C SER A 24 -0.87 -16.21 11.06
N MET A 25 -1.97 -16.23 10.29
CA MET A 25 -2.93 -17.34 10.29
C MET A 25 -2.38 -18.61 9.64
N LEU A 26 -1.43 -18.48 8.73
CA LEU A 26 -0.81 -19.61 8.02
C LEU A 26 0.42 -20.18 8.74
N GLU A 27 0.78 -19.68 9.94
CA GLU A 27 1.99 -20.05 10.68
C GLU A 27 3.29 -19.92 9.85
N LYS A 28 3.28 -19.04 8.85
CA LYS A 28 4.42 -18.80 7.96
C LYS A 28 5.21 -17.56 8.41
N PRO A 29 6.52 -17.51 8.14
CA PRO A 29 7.30 -16.32 8.43
C PRO A 29 6.77 -15.12 7.65
N ILE A 30 6.52 -14.03 8.36
CA ILE A 30 5.99 -12.79 7.79
C ILE A 30 7.10 -12.08 7.00
N PRO A 31 6.90 -11.80 5.69
CA PRO A 31 7.89 -11.13 4.85
C PRO A 31 7.88 -9.61 5.08
N TRP A 32 8.33 -9.17 6.26
CA TRP A 32 8.31 -7.78 6.72
C TRP A 32 8.87 -6.76 5.72
N LEU A 33 9.96 -7.09 5.02
CA LEU A 33 10.57 -6.18 4.03
C LEU A 33 9.59 -5.81 2.92
N ARG A 34 8.84 -6.80 2.43
CA ARG A 34 7.83 -6.60 1.38
C ARG A 34 6.69 -5.75 1.91
N ASP A 35 6.21 -6.04 3.12
CA ASP A 35 5.06 -5.33 3.70
C ASP A 35 5.42 -3.86 4.01
N ILE A 36 6.63 -3.58 4.47
CA ILE A 36 7.16 -2.22 4.63
C ILE A 36 7.27 -1.49 3.28
N LEU A 37 7.78 -2.15 2.23
CA LEU A 37 7.86 -1.58 0.89
C LEU A 37 6.47 -1.29 0.30
N MET A 38 5.50 -2.18 0.50
CA MET A 38 4.11 -1.97 0.07
C MET A 38 3.47 -0.81 0.82
N GLY A 39 3.65 -0.75 2.15
CA GLY A 39 3.16 0.38 2.95
C GLY A 39 3.77 1.72 2.52
N ALA A 40 5.08 1.75 2.30
CA ALA A 40 5.77 2.94 1.81
C ALA A 40 5.28 3.34 0.40
N GLY A 41 5.13 2.37 -0.52
CA GLY A 41 4.60 2.61 -1.87
C GLY A 41 3.17 3.17 -1.84
N GLY A 42 2.30 2.63 -0.98
CA GLY A 42 0.95 3.12 -0.78
C GLY A 42 0.91 4.55 -0.23
N CYS A 43 1.77 4.87 0.76
CA CYS A 43 1.95 6.22 1.28
C CYS A 43 2.46 7.20 0.21
N VAL A 44 3.38 6.79 -0.66
CA VAL A 44 3.87 7.62 -1.76
C VAL A 44 2.76 7.89 -2.79
N CYS A 45 1.98 6.88 -3.16
CA CYS A 45 0.80 7.08 -4.03
C CYS A 45 -0.22 8.03 -3.40
N PHE A 46 -0.45 7.91 -2.09
CA PHE A 46 -1.34 8.81 -1.35
C PHE A 46 -0.81 10.24 -1.29
N TYR A 47 0.50 10.41 -1.04
CA TYR A 47 1.16 11.72 -1.05
C TYR A 47 1.05 12.38 -2.42
N LEU A 48 1.30 11.64 -3.51
CA LEU A 48 1.18 12.16 -4.88
C LEU A 48 -0.26 12.60 -5.21
N LEU A 49 -1.28 11.88 -4.72
CA LEU A 49 -2.68 12.30 -4.86
C LEU A 49 -2.97 13.63 -4.19
N ILE A 50 -2.40 13.86 -3.01
CA ILE A 50 -2.56 15.14 -2.29
C ILE A 50 -1.77 16.24 -3.00
N ARG A 51 -0.50 15.98 -3.32
CA ARG A 51 0.42 16.96 -3.89
C ARG A 51 -0.04 17.49 -5.24
N PHE A 52 -0.57 16.62 -6.09
CA PHE A 52 -1.06 16.96 -7.43
C PHE A 52 -2.58 17.03 -7.52
N ARG A 53 -3.29 17.14 -6.39
CA ARG A 53 -4.77 17.15 -6.37
C ARG A 53 -5.39 18.21 -7.28
N ASN A 54 -4.72 19.36 -7.36
CA ASN A 54 -5.14 20.55 -8.11
C ASN A 54 -4.60 20.58 -9.55
N GLU A 55 -3.62 19.74 -9.90
CA GLU A 55 -2.98 19.70 -11.21
C GLU A 55 -3.38 18.47 -12.05
N LEU A 56 -3.87 17.40 -11.40
CA LEU A 56 -4.48 16.23 -12.07
C LEU A 56 -5.98 16.43 -12.34
#